data_AF-A0A973H3Y8-F1
#
_entry.id   AF-A0A973H3Y8-F1
#
_cell.length_a   1.000
_cell.length_b   1.000
_cell.length_c   1.000
_cell.angle_alpha   90.00
_cell.angle_beta   90.00
_cell.angle_gamma   90.00
#
_symmetry.space_group_name_H-M   'P 1'
#
loop_
_entity.id
_entity.type
_entity.pdbx_description
1 polymer ?
#
loop_
_entity_poly.entity_id
_entity_poly.type
_entity_poly.pdbx_seq_one_letter_code
_entity_poly.pdbx_strand_id
1 'polypeptide(L)' 'ILAGGDPEAYLRAQRAAHMGRMRELTQLKTAKGADLATVLSADYALNHLDADLRWMTTTAGRLTTLTAEVETA' A
#
# COMPACT_ATOMS: atom_id res chain seq x y z
N ILE A 1 1.23 14.36 -10.36
CA ILE A 1 1.68 12.97 -10.03
C ILE A 1 1.80 12.15 -11.30
N LEU A 2 0.74 12.04 -12.13
CA LEU A 2 0.83 11.37 -13.44
C LEU A 2 1.35 12.30 -14.55
N ALA A 3 0.90 13.55 -14.61
CA ALA A 3 1.51 14.57 -15.46
C ALA A 3 2.74 15.17 -14.72
N GLY A 4 3.95 14.84 -15.17
CA GLY A 4 5.22 15.46 -14.73
C GLY A 4 6.00 14.76 -13.61
N GLY A 5 5.63 13.55 -13.18
CA GLY A 5 6.39 12.75 -12.20
C GLY A 5 6.71 11.34 -12.71
N ASP A 6 7.51 10.57 -11.97
CA ASP A 6 7.73 9.13 -12.21
C ASP A 6 6.69 8.33 -11.40
N PRO A 7 5.59 7.86 -12.03
CA PRO A 7 4.53 7.17 -11.31
C PRO A 7 4.95 5.77 -10.86
N GLU A 8 5.95 5.15 -11.48
CA GLU A 8 6.49 3.87 -11.05
C GLU A 8 7.27 4.05 -9.74
N ALA A 9 8.13 5.08 -9.67
CA ALA A 9 8.81 5.44 -8.43
C ALA A 9 7.82 5.76 -7.31
N TYR A 10 6.73 6.47 -7.62
CA TYR A 10 5.67 6.74 -6.65
C TYR A 10 5.03 5.46 -6.11
N LEU A 11 4.61 4.53 -6.99
CA LEU A 11 4.04 3.25 -6.56
C LEU A 11 5.03 2.41 -5.75
N ARG A 12 6.32 2.40 -6.11
CA ARG A 12 7.37 1.72 -5.33
C ARG A 12 7.51 2.31 -3.93
N ALA A 13 7.55 3.63 -3.80
CA ALA A 13 7.63 4.32 -2.52
C ALA A 13 6.40 4.04 -1.65
N GLN A 14 5.21 4.09 -2.24
CA GLN A 14 3.95 3.80 -1.56
C GLN A 14 3.93 2.35 -1.04
N ARG A 15 4.34 1.39 -1.88
CA ARG A 15 4.45 -0.04 -1.50
C ARG A 15 5.40 -0.25 -0.32
N ALA A 16 6.57 0.39 -0.34
CA ALA A 16 7.54 0.30 0.75
C ALA A 16 6.97 0.86 2.06
N ALA A 17 6.26 1.98 2.02
CA ALA A 17 5.59 2.57 3.17
C ALA A 17 4.50 1.64 3.74
N HIS A 18 3.68 1.01 2.87
CA HIS A 18 2.64 0.07 3.30
C HIS A 18 3.23 -1.16 3.99
N MET A 19 4.28 -1.75 3.41
CA MET A 19 4.98 -2.88 4.05
C MET A 19 5.63 -2.49 5.38
N GLY A 20 6.16 -1.27 5.49
CA GLY A 20 6.65 -0.72 6.76
C GLY A 20 5.55 -0.69 7.81
N ARG A 21 4.40 -0.10 7.47
CA ARG A 21 3.25 -0.01 8.36
C ARG A 21 2.70 -1.38 8.76
N MET A 22 2.67 -2.35 7.84
CA MET A 22 2.25 -3.72 8.16
C MET A 22 3.16 -4.37 9.19
N ARG A 23 4.48 -4.14 9.13
CA ARG A 23 5.42 -4.66 10.15
C ARG A 23 5.13 -4.06 11.53
N GLU A 24 4.93 -2.74 11.60
CA GLU A 24 4.58 -2.05 12.85
C GLU A 24 3.27 -2.57 13.45
N LEU A 25 2.22 -2.69 12.64
CA LEU A 25 0.91 -3.20 13.09
C LEU A 25 1.00 -4.66 13.53
N THR A 26 1.80 -5.48 12.84
CA THR A 26 2.05 -6.87 13.23
C THR A 26 2.73 -6.95 14.59
N GLN A 27 3.73 -6.09 14.85
CA GLN A 27 4.38 -6.02 16.16
C GLN A 27 3.39 -5.56 17.24
N LEU A 28 2.56 -4.55 16.94
CA LEU A 28 1.55 -4.03 17.87
C LEU A 28 0.54 -5.12 18.28
N LYS A 29 -0.04 -5.84 17.32
CA LYS A 29 -1.04 -6.89 17.61
C LYS A 29 -0.47 -8.14 18.27
N THR A 30 0.83 -8.39 18.12
CA THR A 30 1.50 -9.57 18.71
C THR A 30 2.25 -9.24 20.01
N ALA A 31 2.25 -7.98 20.43
CA ALA A 31 2.85 -7.55 21.69
C ALA A 31 2.20 -8.27 22.88
N LYS A 32 3.03 -8.68 23.84
CA LYS A 32 2.56 -9.33 25.07
C LYS A 32 1.64 -8.36 25.83
N GLY A 33 0.41 -8.80 26.11
CA GLY A 33 -0.58 -8.00 26.83
C GLY A 33 -1.34 -6.99 25.96
N ALA A 34 -1.23 -7.07 24.63
CA ALA A 34 -2.10 -6.31 23.73
C ALA A 34 -3.57 -6.61 24.04
N ASP A 35 -4.37 -5.56 24.22
CA ASP A 35 -5.80 -5.71 24.43
C ASP A 35 -6.53 -6.08 23.13
N LEU A 36 -7.76 -6.58 23.27
CA LEU A 36 -8.54 -7.04 22.12
C LEU A 36 -8.85 -5.90 21.13
N ALA A 37 -9.08 -4.67 21.62
CA ALA A 37 -9.36 -3.52 20.77
C ALA A 37 -8.16 -3.17 19.88
N THR A 38 -6.95 -3.25 20.42
CA THR A 38 -5.69 -3.05 19.70
C THR A 38 -5.50 -4.12 18.64
N VAL A 39 -5.71 -5.40 18.99
CA VAL A 39 -5.59 -6.51 18.04
C VAL A 39 -6.58 -6.35 16.88
N LEU A 40 -7.86 -6.11 17.17
CA LEU A 40 -8.89 -5.96 16.15
C LEU A 40 -8.64 -4.74 15.24
N SER A 41 -8.19 -3.62 15.81
CA SER A 41 -7.85 -2.42 15.03
C SER A 41 -6.66 -2.67 14.11
N ALA A 42 -5.63 -3.37 14.60
CA ALA A 42 -4.47 -3.74 13.80
C ALA A 42 -4.84 -4.75 12.71
N ASP A 43 -5.68 -5.73 13.00
CA ASP A 43 -6.19 -6.71 12.01
C ASP A 43 -6.97 -6.02 10.90
N TYR A 44 -7.88 -5.11 11.25
CA TYR A 44 -8.60 -4.30 10.28
C TYR A 44 -7.64 -3.54 9.35
N ALA A 45 -6.70 -2.80 9.93
CA ALA A 45 -5.73 -2.02 9.15
C ALA A 45 -4.83 -2.90 8.27
N LEU A 46 -4.39 -4.07 8.76
CA LEU A 46 -3.60 -5.02 8.00
C LEU A 46 -4.35 -5.58 6.78
N ASN A 47 -5.64 -5.89 6.93
CA ASN A 47 -6.46 -6.35 5.81
C ASN A 47 -6.60 -5.29 4.71
N HIS A 48 -6.74 -4.02 5.09
CA HIS A 48 -6.77 -2.92 4.14
C HIS A 48 -5.43 -2.71 3.44
N LEU A 49 -4.32 -2.72 4.18
CA LEU A 49 -2.99 -2.59 3.58
C LEU A 49 -2.65 -3.74 2.62
N ASP A 50 -3.09 -4.97 2.91
CA ASP A 50 -2.95 -6.09 1.97
C ASP A 50 -3.75 -5.86 0.68
N ALA A 51 -5.00 -5.42 0.79
CA ALA A 51 -5.82 -5.08 -0.36
C ALA A 51 -5.18 -3.96 -1.21
N ASP A 52 -4.63 -2.94 -0.56
CA ASP A 52 -3.92 -1.85 -1.22
C ASP A 52 -2.67 -2.37 -1.94
N LEU A 53 -1.89 -3.26 -1.34
CA LEU A 53 -0.71 -3.86 -1.97
C LEU A 53 -1.07 -4.71 -3.20
N ARG A 54 -2.16 -5.48 -3.14
CA ARG A 54 -2.68 -6.24 -4.29
C ARG A 54 -3.15 -5.30 -5.41
N TRP A 55 -3.84 -4.22 -5.05
CA TRP A 55 -4.24 -3.19 -6.01
C TRP A 55 -3.02 -2.52 -6.65
N MET A 56 -2.03 -2.07 -5.89
CA MET A 56 -0.80 -1.46 -6.41
C MET A 56 -0.06 -2.39 -7.37
N THR A 57 -0.03 -3.69 -7.08
CA THR A 57 0.59 -4.70 -7.95
C THR A 57 -0.14 -4.78 -9.29
N THR A 58 -1.47 -4.79 -9.26
CA THR A 58 -2.31 -4.79 -10.47
C THR A 58 -2.14 -3.49 -11.27
N THR A 59 -2.10 -2.34 -10.59
CA THR A 59 -1.95 -1.02 -11.22
C THR A 59 -0.56 -0.84 -11.83
N ALA A 60 0.50 -1.30 -11.17
CA ALA A 60 1.85 -1.26 -11.72
C ALA A 60 1.94 -1.96 -13.09
N GLY A 61 1.27 -3.11 -13.25
CA GLY A 61 1.19 -3.82 -14.52
C GLY A 61 0.39 -3.10 -15.62
N ARG A 62 -0.34 -2.04 -15.29
CA ARG A 62 -1.15 -1.23 -16.24
C ARG A 62 -0.57 0.17 -16.45
N LEU A 63 0.52 0.51 -15.76
CA LEU A 63 0.99 1.89 -15.67
C LEU A 63 1.50 2.44 -16.99
N THR A 64 2.16 1.61 -17.80
CA THR A 64 2.59 1.98 -19.15
C THR A 64 1.41 2.39 -20.03
N THR A 65 0.33 1.60 -20.03
CA THR A 65 -0.89 1.90 -20.80
C THR A 65 -1.52 3.21 -20.32
N LEU A 66 -1.68 3.37 -19.01
CA LEU A 66 -2.24 4.59 -18.43
C LEU A 66 -1.41 5.85 -18.75
N THR A 67 -0.08 5.73 -18.73
CA THR A 67 0.82 6.85 -19.05
C THR A 67 0.63 7.27 -20.51
N ALA A 68 0.57 6.32 -21.45
CA ALA A 68 0.31 6.61 -22.85
C ALA A 68 -1.05 7.29 -23.07
N GLU A 69 -2.11 6.80 -22.42
CA GLU A 69 -3.46 7.42 -22.52
C GLU A 69 -3.44 8.88 -22.05
N VAL A 70 -2.77 9.18 -20.93
CA VAL A 70 -2.67 10.54 -20.36
C VAL A 70 -1.80 11.47 -21.21
N GLU A 71 -0.72 10.98 -21.81
CA GLU A 71 0.14 11.78 -22.70
C GLU A 71 -0.54 12.17 -24.01
N THR A 72 -1.53 11.38 -24.45
CA THR A 72 -2.30 11.64 -25.69
C THR A 72 -3.56 12.48 -25.52
N ALA A 73 -3.94 12.81 -24.28
CA ALA A 73 -5.14 13.57 -23.94
C ALA A 73 -4.88 15.09 -23.82
#